data_AF-A0A838N048-F1
#
_entry.id   AF-A0A838N048-F1
#
_cell.length_a   1.000
_cell.length_b   1.000
_cell.length_c   1.000
_cell.angle_alpha   90.00
_cell.angle_beta   90.00
_cell.angle_gamma   90.00
#
_symmetry.space_group_name_H-M   'P 1'
#
loop_
_entity.id
_entity.type
_entity.pdbx_description
1 polymer ?
#
loop_
_entity_poly.entity_id
_entity_poly.type
_entity_poly.pdbx_seq_one_letter_code
_entity_poly.pdbx_strand_id
1 'polypeptide(L)'
;EYGMIPEFVGRLPLCATLEPLDTTTLINILTQPRNAIVKQYQKFFRLEGAEVEFTPDALEKIAERALKRDTGARALRAVCEEIMLDMMYKLPELTSRGTKYVIDASIVEGKRSLFGVKTEPAALRRESA
;
A
#
# COMPACT_ATOMS: atom_id res chain seq x y z
N GLU A 1 -6.39 24.34 -29.72
CA GLU A 1 -7.70 24.14 -29.07
C GLU A 1 -8.11 22.68 -29.18
N TYR A 2 -8.66 22.10 -28.11
CA TYR A 2 -9.11 20.71 -28.07
C TYR A 2 -10.29 20.57 -29.03
N GLY A 3 -10.10 19.94 -30.19
CA GLY A 3 -11.04 19.93 -31.34
C GLY A 3 -12.39 19.22 -31.12
N MET A 4 -13.12 19.56 -30.06
CA MET A 4 -14.49 19.13 -29.83
C MET A 4 -15.48 20.07 -30.50
N ILE A 5 -16.57 19.50 -31.03
CA ILE A 5 -17.63 20.22 -31.73
C ILE A 5 -18.55 20.91 -30.69
N PRO A 6 -18.90 22.20 -30.83
CA PRO A 6 -19.71 22.94 -29.86
C PRO A 6 -21.07 22.30 -29.53
N GLU A 7 -21.73 21.69 -30.51
CA GLU A 7 -23.00 20.99 -30.36
C GLU A 7 -22.89 19.76 -29.45
N PHE A 8 -21.73 19.11 -29.45
CA PHE A 8 -21.45 17.96 -28.57
C PHE A 8 -21.18 18.42 -27.14
N VAL A 9 -20.37 19.46 -26.96
CA VAL A 9 -20.12 20.06 -25.64
C VAL A 9 -21.42 20.61 -25.03
N GLY A 10 -22.30 21.20 -25.86
CA GLY A 10 -23.62 21.68 -25.43
C GLY A 10 -24.57 20.59 -24.92
N ARG A 11 -24.33 19.30 -25.22
CA ARG A 11 -25.11 18.16 -24.68
C ARG A 11 -24.57 17.61 -23.36
N LEU A 12 -23.44 18.11 -22.88
CA LEU A 12 -22.82 17.75 -21.60
C LEU A 12 -22.88 18.95 -20.66
N PRO A 13 -24.07 19.28 -20.09
CA PRO A 13 -24.27 20.50 -19.30
C PRO A 13 -23.55 20.48 -17.94
N LEU A 14 -22.95 19.35 -17.56
CA LEU A 14 -22.36 19.13 -16.26
C LEU A 14 -20.87 18.78 -16.41
N CYS A 15 -20.02 19.69 -15.96
CA CYS A 15 -18.58 19.53 -15.92
C CYS A 15 -18.14 19.33 -14.47
N ALA A 16 -17.44 18.23 -14.20
CA ALA A 16 -16.77 18.01 -12.93
C ALA A 16 -15.26 17.95 -13.18
N THR A 17 -14.49 18.63 -12.33
CA THR A 17 -13.03 18.59 -12.35
C THR A 17 -12.55 17.76 -11.16
N LEU A 18 -11.42 17.09 -11.33
CA LEU A 18 -10.79 16.29 -10.27
C LEU A 18 -9.55 17.02 -9.78
N GLU A 19 -9.34 16.97 -8.48
CA GLU A 19 -8.13 17.49 -7.86
C GLU A 19 -6.93 16.58 -8.19
N PRO A 20 -5.73 17.16 -8.41
CA PRO A 20 -4.52 16.37 -8.59
C PRO A 20 -4.20 15.59 -7.30
N LEU A 21 -3.60 14.42 -7.47
CA LEU A 21 -3.18 13.59 -6.35
C LEU A 21 -1.92 14.19 -5.70
N ASP A 22 -1.98 14.43 -4.40
CA ASP A 22 -0.85 14.79 -3.56
C ASP A 22 -0.42 13.61 -2.67
N THR A 23 0.71 13.75 -1.96
CA THR A 23 1.25 12.72 -1.07
C THR A 23 0.21 12.31 -0.02
N THR A 24 -0.49 13.28 0.56
CA THR A 24 -1.52 13.05 1.59
C THR A 24 -2.67 12.21 1.06
N THR A 25 -3.17 12.53 -0.13
CA THR A 25 -4.26 11.80 -0.78
C THR A 25 -3.83 10.37 -1.09
N LEU A 26 -2.60 10.14 -1.53
CA LEU A 26 -2.08 8.79 -1.77
C LEU A 26 -1.97 7.96 -0.48
N ILE A 27 -1.49 8.56 0.62
CA ILE A 27 -1.46 7.89 1.94
C ILE A 27 -2.90 7.52 2.38
N ASN A 28 -3.85 8.43 2.17
CA ASN A 28 -5.26 8.16 2.45
C ASN A 28 -5.79 7.00 1.60
N ILE A 29 -5.48 6.94 0.31
CA ILE A 29 -5.85 5.83 -0.58
C ILE A 29 -5.22 4.51 -0.11
N LEU A 30 -3.99 4.54 0.41
CA LEU A 30 -3.30 3.35 0.93
C LEU A 30 -3.92 2.78 2.20
N THR A 31 -4.63 3.59 3.01
CA THR A 31 -5.00 3.23 4.40
C THR A 31 -6.51 3.31 4.69
N GLN A 32 -7.20 4.35 4.23
CA GLN A 32 -8.58 4.66 4.60
C GLN A 32 -9.65 3.81 3.91
N PRO A 33 -9.64 3.63 2.57
CA PRO A 33 -10.77 2.99 1.90
C PRO A 33 -10.98 1.55 2.38
N ARG A 34 -12.21 1.04 2.20
CA ARG A 34 -12.55 -0.35 2.56
C ARG A 34 -11.61 -1.36 1.89
N ASN A 35 -11.23 -1.07 0.65
CA ASN A 35 -10.34 -1.91 -0.16
C ASN A 35 -8.91 -1.33 -0.24
N ALA A 36 -8.46 -0.63 0.80
CA ALA A 36 -7.10 -0.09 0.91
C ALA A 36 -6.03 -1.17 0.75
N ILE A 37 -4.91 -0.84 0.08
CA ILE A 37 -3.83 -1.78 -0.23
C ILE A 37 -3.21 -2.35 1.05
N VAL A 38 -2.99 -1.52 2.07
CA VAL A 38 -2.47 -1.95 3.38
C VAL A 38 -3.38 -3.00 4.02
N LYS A 39 -4.71 -2.79 3.98
CA LYS A 39 -5.70 -3.74 4.54
C LYS A 39 -5.70 -5.07 3.78
N GLN A 40 -5.45 -5.04 2.46
CA GLN A 40 -5.33 -6.25 1.65
C GLN A 40 -4.12 -7.09 2.09
N TYR A 41 -2.94 -6.47 2.21
CA TYR A 41 -1.74 -7.17 2.69
C TYR A 41 -1.90 -7.68 4.13
N GLN A 42 -2.45 -6.88 5.03
CA GLN A 42 -2.77 -7.34 6.39
C GLN A 42 -3.66 -8.58 6.39
N LYS A 43 -4.63 -8.66 5.48
CA LYS A 43 -5.46 -9.86 5.35
C LYS A 43 -4.66 -11.05 4.83
N PHE A 44 -3.81 -10.87 3.82
CA PHE A 44 -2.98 -11.96 3.30
C PHE A 44 -2.02 -12.52 4.36
N PHE A 45 -1.36 -11.65 5.13
CA PHE A 45 -0.48 -12.09 6.22
C PHE A 45 -1.23 -12.87 7.30
N ARG A 46 -2.44 -12.43 7.66
CA ARG A 46 -3.28 -13.14 8.63
C ARG A 46 -3.69 -14.55 8.18
N LEU A 47 -3.87 -14.76 6.87
CA LEU A 47 -4.17 -16.10 6.34
C LEU A 47 -2.98 -17.06 6.55
N GLU A 48 -1.76 -16.54 6.53
CA GLU A 48 -0.52 -17.27 6.80
C GLU A 48 -0.14 -17.30 8.30
N GLY A 49 -1.00 -16.80 9.19
CA GLY A 49 -0.75 -16.75 10.64
C GLY A 49 0.25 -15.69 11.08
N ALA A 50 0.52 -14.69 10.24
CA ALA A 50 1.41 -13.56 10.52
C ALA A 50 0.65 -12.22 10.56
N GLU A 51 1.31 -11.18 11.06
CA GLU A 51 0.82 -9.80 11.01
C GLU A 51 1.81 -8.91 10.27
N VAL A 52 1.31 -7.87 9.59
CA VAL A 52 2.14 -6.86 8.95
C VAL A 52 1.67 -5.46 9.34
N GLU A 53 2.62 -4.60 9.69
CA GLU A 53 2.41 -3.20 10.04
C GLU A 53 3.30 -2.32 9.17
N PHE A 54 2.71 -1.23 8.66
CA PHE A 54 3.43 -0.21 7.92
C PHE A 54 3.57 1.00 8.82
N THR A 55 4.80 1.43 9.00
CA THR A 55 5.11 2.67 9.73
C THR A 55 4.68 3.90 8.92
N PRO A 56 4.41 5.05 9.56
CA PRO A 56 4.04 6.28 8.87
C PRO A 56 5.07 6.73 7.82
N ASP A 57 6.37 6.60 8.11
CA ASP A 57 7.46 6.93 7.20
C ASP A 57 7.52 5.99 5.99
N ALA A 58 7.20 4.71 6.16
CA ALA A 58 7.08 3.79 5.03
C ALA A 58 5.95 4.20 4.07
N LEU A 59 4.78 4.59 4.61
CA LEU A 59 3.65 5.03 3.80
C LEU A 59 3.97 6.30 3.02
N GLU A 60 4.65 7.25 3.66
CA GLU A 60 5.12 8.48 3.02
C GLU A 60 6.09 8.19 1.88
N LYS A 61 7.08 7.30 2.09
CA LYS A 61 8.03 6.90 1.04
C LYS A 61 7.38 6.17 -0.13
N ILE A 62 6.37 5.34 0.13
CA ILE A 62 5.59 4.68 -0.92
C ILE A 62 4.84 5.73 -1.74
N ALA A 63 4.20 6.70 -1.09
CA ALA A 63 3.47 7.78 -1.77
C ALA A 63 4.40 8.67 -2.62
N GLU A 64 5.57 9.07 -2.08
CA GLU A 64 6.59 9.81 -2.82
C GLU A 64 7.06 9.06 -4.08
N ARG A 65 7.32 7.74 -3.95
CA ARG A 65 7.72 6.89 -5.08
C ARG A 65 6.62 6.79 -6.13
N ALA A 66 5.37 6.69 -5.71
CA ALA A 66 4.22 6.62 -6.61
C ALA A 66 4.00 7.94 -7.37
N LEU A 67 4.14 9.10 -6.71
CA LEU A 67 4.07 10.41 -7.38
C LEU A 67 5.13 10.56 -8.48
N LYS A 68 6.37 10.14 -8.21
CA LYS A 68 7.47 10.20 -9.20
C LYS A 68 7.23 9.37 -10.46
N ARG A 69 6.27 8.44 -10.45
CA ARG A 69 5.92 7.59 -11.60
C ARG A 69 4.82 8.18 -12.49
N ASP A 70 4.30 9.37 -12.18
CA ASP A 70 3.30 10.14 -12.98
C ASP A 70 2.07 9.34 -13.49
N THR A 71 1.75 8.24 -12.79
CA THR A 71 0.64 7.33 -13.14
C THR A 71 -0.45 7.33 -12.06
N GLY A 72 -0.37 8.29 -11.12
CA GLY A 72 -1.33 8.52 -10.05
C GLY A 72 -1.51 7.31 -9.12
N ALA A 73 -2.73 7.10 -8.64
CA ALA A 73 -3.06 6.03 -7.69
C ALA A 73 -2.79 4.61 -8.22
N ARG A 74 -2.71 4.42 -9.55
CA ARG A 74 -2.35 3.13 -10.14
C ARG A 74 -0.90 2.74 -9.82
N ALA A 75 -0.02 3.73 -9.71
CA ALA A 75 1.39 3.52 -9.36
C ALA A 75 1.55 2.91 -7.97
N LEU A 76 0.66 3.24 -7.02
CA LEU A 76 0.72 2.75 -5.64
C LEU A 76 0.74 1.23 -5.58
N ARG A 77 -0.12 0.57 -6.38
CA ARG A 77 -0.18 -0.90 -6.42
C ARG A 77 1.13 -1.49 -6.93
N ALA A 78 1.69 -0.95 -8.02
CA ALA A 78 2.95 -1.43 -8.57
C ALA A 78 4.11 -1.26 -7.58
N VAL A 79 4.20 -0.10 -6.91
CA VAL A 79 5.24 0.15 -5.89
C VAL A 79 5.09 -0.80 -4.71
N CYS A 80 3.87 -1.02 -4.22
CA CYS A 80 3.64 -1.98 -3.14
C CYS A 80 3.95 -3.42 -3.54
N GLU A 81 3.57 -3.85 -4.74
CA GLU A 81 3.86 -5.18 -5.26
C GLU A 81 5.38 -5.42 -5.35
N GLU A 82 6.14 -4.47 -5.87
CA GLU A 82 7.60 -4.55 -5.92
C GLU A 82 8.24 -4.73 -4.53
N ILE A 83 7.77 -3.98 -3.53
CA ILE A 83 8.30 -4.07 -2.15
C ILE A 83 7.91 -5.40 -1.49
N MET A 84 6.73 -5.93 -1.82
CA MET A 84 6.13 -7.09 -1.15
C MET A 84 6.46 -8.42 -1.80
N LEU A 85 6.90 -8.42 -3.06
CA LEU A 85 7.08 -9.64 -3.86
C LEU A 85 7.98 -10.65 -3.15
N ASP A 86 9.16 -10.20 -2.69
CA ASP A 86 10.12 -11.05 -1.98
C ASP A 86 9.57 -11.55 -0.64
N MET A 87 8.81 -10.71 0.09
CA MET A 87 8.24 -11.07 1.38
C MET A 87 7.13 -12.12 1.19
N MET A 88 6.23 -11.93 0.23
CA MET A 88 5.14 -12.86 -0.05
C MET A 88 5.62 -14.18 -0.61
N TYR A 89 6.72 -14.20 -1.37
CA TYR A 89 7.32 -15.45 -1.86
C TYR A 89 7.86 -16.31 -0.73
N LYS A 90 8.52 -15.71 0.26
CA LYS A 90 9.14 -16.45 1.38
C LYS A 90 8.21 -16.66 2.58
N LEU A 91 7.10 -15.93 2.67
CA LEU A 91 6.14 -16.04 3.77
C LEU A 91 5.63 -17.48 4.01
N PRO A 92 5.33 -18.31 2.99
CA PRO A 92 4.91 -19.69 3.19
C PRO A 92 6.03 -20.63 3.67
N GLU A 93 7.28 -20.33 3.33
CA GLU A 93 8.45 -21.15 3.69
C GLU A 93 8.89 -20.93 5.13
N LEU A 94 8.63 -19.73 5.66
CA LEU A 94 8.94 -19.37 7.03
C LEU A 94 7.92 -20.02 7.98
N THR A 95 8.38 -20.44 9.16
CA THR A 95 7.47 -20.82 10.26
C THR A 95 6.81 -19.54 10.80
N SER A 96 5.89 -18.98 10.02
CA SER A 96 5.38 -17.60 10.11
C SER A 96 4.31 -17.40 11.19
N ARG A 97 3.94 -18.46 11.92
CA ARG A 97 2.89 -18.40 12.94
C ARG A 97 3.33 -17.55 14.13
N GLY A 98 2.62 -16.45 14.36
CA GLY A 98 2.85 -15.57 15.50
C GLY A 98 3.94 -14.51 15.30
N THR A 99 4.34 -14.28 14.05
CA THR A 99 5.35 -13.25 13.72
C THR A 99 4.68 -11.98 13.23
N LYS A 100 5.10 -10.84 13.79
CA LYS A 100 4.73 -9.50 13.33
C LYS A 100 5.87 -8.90 12.49
N TYR A 101 5.56 -8.52 11.27
CA TYR A 101 6.47 -7.85 10.35
C TYR A 101 6.21 -6.35 10.36
N VAL A 102 7.25 -5.54 10.58
CA VAL A 102 7.17 -4.08 10.54
C VAL A 102 7.93 -3.57 9.33
N ILE A 103 7.25 -2.79 8.49
CA ILE A 103 7.78 -2.20 7.27
C ILE A 103 8.10 -0.74 7.54
N ASP A 104 9.39 -0.40 7.46
CA ASP A 104 9.95 0.93 7.65
C ASP A 104 10.37 1.58 6.32
N ALA A 105 10.71 2.86 6.34
CA ALA A 105 11.23 3.57 5.16
C ALA A 105 12.48 2.91 4.55
N SER A 106 13.32 2.26 5.37
CA SER A 106 14.57 1.63 4.88
C SER A 106 14.30 0.42 3.99
N ILE A 107 13.25 -0.33 4.30
CA ILE A 107 12.74 -1.44 3.50
C ILE A 107 12.18 -0.91 2.17
N VAL A 108 11.36 0.15 2.23
CA VAL A 108 10.80 0.78 1.02
C VAL A 108 11.91 1.29 0.10
N GLU A 109 12.99 1.85 0.65
CA GLU A 109 14.13 2.34 -0.13
C GLU A 109 15.06 1.24 -0.65
N GLY A 110 14.88 -0.02 -0.22
CA GLY A 110 15.74 -1.15 -0.61
C GLY A 110 17.10 -1.18 0.10
N LYS A 111 17.28 -0.37 1.16
CA LYS A 111 18.54 -0.27 1.92
C LYS A 111 18.70 -1.39 2.94
N ARG A 112 17.60 -2.02 3.37
CA ARG A 112 17.59 -3.11 4.35
C ARG A 112 16.84 -4.31 3.78
N SER A 113 17.46 -5.50 3.88
CA SER A 113 16.78 -6.73 3.50
C SER A 113 15.66 -7.03 4.49
N LEU A 114 14.48 -7.37 3.93
CA LEU A 114 13.22 -7.64 4.61
C LEU A 114 13.29 -8.72 5.71
N PHE A 115 14.39 -9.47 5.80
CA PHE A 115 14.57 -10.59 6.73
C PHE A 115 15.33 -10.22 8.02
N GLY A 116 15.71 -8.95 8.19
CA GLY A 116 16.24 -8.40 9.45
C GLY A 116 15.22 -7.59 10.26
N VAL A 117 13.93 -7.82 10.02
CA VAL A 117 12.82 -7.12 10.66
C VAL A 117 12.77 -7.49 12.14
N LYS A 118 12.57 -6.49 13.01
CA LYS A 118 12.31 -6.72 14.42
C LYS A 118 11.06 -7.60 14.53
N THR A 119 11.24 -8.88 14.83
CA THR A 119 10.15 -9.77 15.17
C THR A 119 9.75 -9.46 16.60
N GLU A 120 8.75 -8.59 16.76
CA GLU A 120 8.04 -8.56 18.02
C GLU A 120 7.19 -9.83 18.11
N PRO A 121 7.22 -10.55 19.24
CA PRO A 121 6.33 -11.69 19.42
C PRO A 121 4.89 -11.18 19.30
N ALA A 122 4.13 -11.71 18.33
CA ALA A 122 2.71 -11.40 18.26
C ALA A 122 2.09 -11.86 19.58
N ALA A 123 1.45 -10.94 20.30
CA ALA A 123 0.77 -11.26 21.54
C ALA A 123 -0.26 -12.35 21.24
N LEU A 124 0.01 -13.58 21.68
CA LEU A 124 -0.92 -14.70 21.63
C LEU A 124 -2.21 -14.20 22.29
N ARG A 125 -3.24 -13.90 21.50
CA ARG A 125 -4.60 -13.78 22.02
C ARG A 125 -4.95 -15.17 22.55
N ARG A 126 -4.80 -15.33 23.87
CA ARG A 126 -5.45 -16.39 24.62
C ARG A 126 -6.95 -16.21 24.37
N GLU A 127 -7.52 -16.99 23.46
CA GLU A 127 -8.94 -17.27 23.52
C GLU A 127 -9.16 -18.14 24.75
N SER A 128 -9.60 -17.46 25.81
CA SER A 128 -10.13 -18.05 27.02
C SER A 128 -11.48 -18.71 26.72
N ALA A 129 -11.60 -19.96 27.18
CA ALA A 129 -12.80 -20.67 27.66
C ALA A 129 -14.09 -20.60 26.82
#